data_AF-A0A2N1JM71-F1
#
_entry.id   AF-A0A2N1JM71-F1
#
_cell.length_a   1.000
_cell.length_b   1.000
_cell.length_c   1.000
_cell.angle_alpha   90.00
_cell.angle_beta   90.00
_cell.angle_gamma   90.00
#
_symmetry.space_group_name_H-M   'P 1'
#
loop_
_entity.id
_entity.type
_entity.pdbx_description
1 polymer ?
#
loop_
_entity_poly.entity_id
_entity_poly.type
_entity_poly.pdbx_seq_one_letter_code
_entity_poly.pdbx_strand_id
1 'polypeptide(L)' 'MSDCGCEKARRDLEEYLRNEVCRTEHTEIREHLENCEACKDEALVAKTLTEVVARACKETAPEELRDQVLARLRSAQATH' A
#
# COMPACT_ATOMS: atom_id res chain seq x y z
N MET A 1 17.80 -26.13 -2.84
CA MET A 1 16.86 -25.23 -2.14
C MET A 1 16.88 -23.95 -2.93
N SER A 2 15.93 -23.77 -3.85
CA SER A 2 15.87 -22.55 -4.65
C SER A 2 15.68 -21.38 -3.71
N ASP A 3 16.57 -20.39 -3.83
CA ASP A 3 16.35 -19.08 -3.26
C ASP A 3 15.03 -18.54 -3.83
N CYS A 4 14.00 -18.45 -2.98
CA CYS A 4 12.68 -17.96 -3.36
C CYS A 4 12.67 -16.46 -3.65
N GLY A 5 13.79 -15.73 -3.46
CA GLY A 5 13.85 -14.27 -3.54
C GLY A 5 13.23 -13.58 -2.32
N CYS A 6 12.95 -14.35 -1.26
CA CYS A 6 12.27 -13.86 -0.06
C CYS A 6 13.09 -12.78 0.70
N GLU A 7 14.43 -12.85 0.67
CA GLU A 7 15.26 -11.82 1.31
C GLU A 7 15.16 -10.47 0.62
N LYS A 8 15.11 -10.46 -0.71
CA LYS A 8 14.89 -9.23 -1.50
C LYS A 8 13.48 -8.70 -1.25
N ALA A 9 12.47 -9.56 -1.38
CA ALA A 9 11.08 -9.18 -1.17
C ALA A 9 10.85 -8.56 0.22
N ARG A 10 11.44 -9.13 1.28
CA ARG A 10 11.38 -8.58 2.64
C ARG A 10 12.05 -7.23 2.80
N ARG A 11 13.20 -7.03 2.16
CA ARG A 11 13.94 -5.77 2.20
C ARG A 11 13.11 -4.64 1.58
N ASP A 12 12.49 -4.93 0.46
CA ASP A 12 11.77 -3.93 -0.35
C ASP A 12 10.28 -3.83 0.04
N LEU A 13 9.82 -4.65 0.99
CA LEU A 13 8.41 -4.79 1.37
C LEU A 13 7.81 -3.50 1.91
N GLU A 14 8.51 -2.80 2.79
CA GLU A 14 8.00 -1.56 3.38
C GLU A 14 7.84 -0.46 2.32
N GLU A 15 8.85 -0.30 1.45
CA GLU A 15 8.81 0.66 0.35
C GLU A 15 7.69 0.30 -0.63
N TYR A 16 7.47 -0.99 -0.89
CA TYR A 16 6.36 -1.45 -1.73
C TYR A 16 5.00 -1.11 -1.12
N LEU A 17 4.81 -1.39 0.17
CA LEU A 17 3.56 -1.07 0.88
C LEU A 17 3.27 0.43 0.91
N ARG A 18 4.30 1.28 0.90
CA ARG A 18 4.18 2.74 0.83
C ARG A 18 4.10 3.29 -0.60
N ASN A 19 4.14 2.45 -1.62
CA ASN A 19 4.21 2.83 -3.04
C ASN A 19 5.45 3.68 -3.40
N GLU A 20 6.58 3.42 -2.73
CA GLU A 20 7.84 4.13 -2.87
C GLU A 20 8.87 3.39 -3.75
N VAL A 21 8.58 2.15 -4.15
CA VAL A 21 9.42 1.37 -5.06
C VAL A 21 9.28 1.84 -6.51
N CYS A 22 10.32 1.65 -7.32
CA CYS A 22 10.23 1.92 -8.74
C CYS A 22 9.29 0.90 -9.44
N ARG A 23 8.75 1.25 -10.60
CA ARG A 23 7.73 0.43 -11.30
C ARG A 23 8.18 -0.99 -11.63
N THR A 24 9.46 -1.18 -11.95
CA THR A 24 10.02 -2.50 -12.27
C THR A 24 10.05 -3.39 -11.04
N GLU A 25 10.55 -2.87 -9.92
CA GLU A 25 10.63 -3.60 -8.64
C GLU A 25 9.24 -3.88 -8.06
N HIS A 26 8.28 -2.97 -8.26
CA HIS A 26 6.89 -3.16 -7.86
C HIS A 26 6.26 -4.42 -8.48
N THR A 27 6.61 -4.75 -9.73
CA THR A 27 6.05 -5.93 -10.40
C THR A 27 6.65 -7.20 -9.82
N GLU A 28 7.98 -7.23 -9.62
CA GLU A 28 8.70 -8.37 -9.06
C GLU A 28 8.23 -8.73 -7.64
N ILE A 29 8.11 -7.73 -6.76
CA ILE A 29 7.66 -7.99 -5.38
C ILE A 29 6.19 -8.40 -5.34
N ARG A 30 5.34 -7.84 -6.20
CA ARG A 30 3.92 -8.25 -6.30
C ARG A 30 3.81 -9.71 -6.72
N GLU A 31 4.53 -10.12 -7.76
CA GLU A 31 4.54 -11.51 -8.21
C GLU A 31 5.07 -12.45 -7.13
N HIS A 32 6.10 -12.04 -6.38
CA HIS A 32 6.60 -12.82 -5.25
C HIS A 32 5.54 -12.96 -4.14
N LEU A 33 4.89 -11.86 -3.76
CA LEU A 33 3.81 -11.87 -2.78
C LEU A 33 2.64 -12.72 -3.22
N GLU A 34 2.32 -12.83 -4.51
CA GLU A 34 1.24 -13.70 -4.99
C GLU A 34 1.57 -15.20 -4.81
N ASN A 35 2.86 -15.56 -4.87
CA ASN A 35 3.33 -16.96 -4.88
C ASN A 35 3.98 -17.43 -3.57
N CYS A 36 4.21 -16.55 -2.60
CA CYS A 36 4.91 -16.86 -1.34
C CYS A 36 4.05 -16.54 -0.11
N GLU A 37 3.49 -17.56 0.54
CA GLU A 37 2.66 -17.39 1.74
C GLU A 37 3.41 -16.70 2.89
N ALA A 38 4.69 -17.04 3.11
CA ALA A 38 5.48 -16.41 4.17
C ALA A 38 5.59 -14.88 4.00
N CYS A 39 5.81 -14.40 2.78
CA CYS A 39 5.88 -12.97 2.51
C CYS A 39 4.49 -12.30 2.48
N LYS A 40 3.41 -13.05 2.16
CA LYS A 40 2.03 -12.55 2.37
C LYS A 40 1.76 -12.28 3.84
N ASP A 41 2.15 -13.20 4.72
CA ASP A 41 1.96 -13.06 6.16
C ASP A 41 2.73 -11.84 6.71
N GLU A 42 3.98 -11.65 6.28
CA GLU A 42 4.77 -10.47 6.65
C GLU A 42 4.14 -9.16 6.14
N ALA A 43 3.66 -9.14 4.90
CA ALA A 43 2.95 -7.99 4.34
C ALA A 43 1.68 -7.67 5.13
N LEU A 44 0.95 -8.69 5.59
CA LEU A 44 -0.23 -8.52 6.42
C LEU A 44 0.13 -7.91 7.78
N VAL A 45 1.19 -8.38 8.44
CA VAL A 45 1.68 -7.82 9.70
C VAL A 45 2.04 -6.34 9.53
N ALA A 46 2.83 -6.00 8.52
CA ALA A 46 3.25 -4.63 8.26
C ALA A 46 2.05 -3.68 7.98
N LYS A 47 1.07 -4.14 7.17
CA LYS A 47 -0.18 -3.39 6.94
C LYS A 47 -0.97 -3.18 8.22
N THR A 48 -1.15 -4.23 9.00
CA THR A 48 -1.92 -4.18 10.25
C THR A 48 -1.29 -3.20 11.24
N LEU A 49 0.03 -3.22 11.39
CA LEU A 49 0.75 -2.27 12.23
C LEU A 49 0.56 -0.83 11.75
N THR A 50 0.69 -0.60 10.44
CA THR A 50 0.50 0.72 9.83
C THR A 50 -0.91 1.26 10.07
N GLU A 51 -1.93 0.43 9.90
CA GLU A 51 -3.34 0.78 10.13
C GLU A 51 -3.61 1.13 11.61
N VAL A 52 -3.04 0.35 12.54
CA VAL A 52 -3.15 0.61 13.98
C VAL A 52 -2.51 1.96 14.35
N VAL A 53 -1.33 2.25 13.81
CA VAL A 53 -0.65 3.54 14.03
C VAL A 53 -1.47 4.69 13.44
N ALA A 54 -1.94 4.56 12.19
CA ALA A 54 -2.77 5.56 11.54
C ALA A 54 -4.06 5.85 12.32
N ARG A 55 -4.69 4.82 12.90
CA ARG A 55 -5.86 4.98 13.78
C ARG A 55 -5.54 5.80 15.03
N ALA A 56 -4.35 5.62 15.61
CA ALA A 56 -3.95 6.35 16.80
C ALA A 56 -3.65 7.83 16.48
N CYS A 57 -3.08 8.10 15.30
CA CYS A 57 -2.84 9.44 14.78
C CYS A 57 -4.10 10.02 14.09
N LYS A 58 -5.15 10.31 14.86
CA LYS A 58 -6.35 11.02 14.35
C LYS A 58 -6.08 12.50 14.16
N GLU A 59 -5.53 12.87 13.01
CA GLU A 59 -5.57 14.24 12.50
C GLU A 59 -6.80 14.40 11.61
N THR A 60 -7.76 15.25 12.02
CA THR A 60 -8.97 15.49 11.23
C THR A 60 -8.64 16.45 10.10
N ALA A 61 -8.82 16.01 8.85
CA ALA A 61 -8.69 16.88 7.69
C ALA A 61 -9.74 18.02 7.72
N PRO A 62 -9.38 19.25 7.30
CA PRO A 62 -10.33 20.37 7.20
C PRO A 62 -11.57 20.05 6.36
N GLU A 63 -12.73 20.59 6.78
CA GLU A 63 -14.02 20.34 6.11
C GLU A 63 -14.01 20.86 4.67
N GLU A 64 -13.32 21.97 4.41
CA GLU A 64 -13.22 22.59 3.09
C GLU A 64 -12.51 21.66 2.09
N LEU A 65 -11.54 20.87 2.54
CA LEU A 65 -10.88 19.88 1.68
C LEU A 65 -11.83 18.73 1.34
N ARG A 66 -12.63 18.28 2.30
CA ARG A 66 -13.64 17.24 2.09
C ARG A 66 -14.66 17.68 1.04
N ASP A 67 -15.16 18.91 1.14
CA ASP A 67 -16.12 19.46 0.19
C ASP A 67 -15.53 19.58 -1.21
N GLN A 68 -14.29 20.03 -1.33
CA GLN A 68 -13.57 20.09 -2.61
C GLN A 68 -13.41 18.70 -3.26
N VAL A 69 -13.05 17.68 -2.48
CA VAL A 69 -12.93 16.30 -2.98
C VAL A 69 -14.28 15.78 -3.48
N LEU A 70 -15.35 15.96 -2.70
CA LEU A 70 -16.69 15.51 -3.07
C LEU A 70 -17.20 16.22 -4.33
N ALA A 71 -16.95 17.52 -4.47
CA ALA A 71 -17.31 18.27 -5.68
C ALA A 71 -16.61 17.70 -6.93
N ARG A 72 -15.29 17.45 -6.85
CA ARG A 72 -14.51 16.88 -7.96
C ARG A 72 -14.97 15.47 -8.36
N LEU A 73 -15.29 14.63 -7.38
CA LEU A 73 -15.80 13.28 -7.64
C LEU A 73 -17.14 13.32 -8.39
N ARG A 74 -18.07 14.20 -7.96
CA ARG A 74 -19.36 14.38 -8.64
C ARG A 74 -19.20 14.88 -10.08
N SER A 75 -18.30 15.85 -10.32
CA SER A 75 -18.05 16.34 -11.68
C SER A 75 -17.48 15.26 -12.59
N ALA A 76 -16.55 14.44 -12.09
CA ALA A 76 -15.98 13.34 -12.86
C ALA A 76 -17.04 12.29 -13.23
N GLN A 77 -17.94 11.95 -12.30
CA GLN A 77 -19.02 11.00 -12.54
C GLN A 77 -20.07 11.53 -13.53
N ALA A 78 -20.36 12.83 -13.54
CA ALA A 78 -21.32 13.42 -14.47
C ALA A 78 -20.80 13.54 -15.92
N THR A 79 -19.49 13.36 -16.13
CA THR A 79 -18.84 13.47 -17.46
C THR A 79 -18.73 12.11 -18.16
N HIS A 80 -19.08 11.01 -17.48
CA HIS A 80 -19.14 9.64 -18.01
C HIS A 80 -20.58 9.18 -18.19
#